data_AF-A0A550GPC0-F1
#
_entry.id   AF-A0A550GPC0-F1
#
_cell.length_a   1.000
_cell.length_b   1.000
_cell.length_c   1.000
_cell.angle_alpha   90.00
_cell.angle_beta   90.00
_cell.angle_gamma   90.00
#
_symmetry.space_group_name_H-M   'P 1'
#
loop_
_entity.id
_entity.type
_entity.pdbx_description
1 polymer ?
#
loop_
_entity_poly.entity_id
_entity_poly.type
_entity_poly.pdbx_seq_one_letter_code
_entity_poly.pdbx_strand_id
1 'polypeptide(L)'
;FLVGVLHIYGIGTQGHVVVSLGEYNDYGKRIVKQIWPSSHPLAVKMLEDRDDVPEGAKRPTVDYGKCLSTCQVFALSRKYGECVAQLFEDMWCPEPVIGFGLAEPPQYFLEGNNRYPDGVASLEAGANWAREFPRLETGKYVGIVAAPLTTASFEPDVAVIYCNSAQLTRLLLGIAYHDGRDVATVLGGHAACVYAVVPTLLTGKCQAAAPCRGDRGRAGAQDDELIFSVPKERIGDLAFGLERPGTGSLPSGFSMAPEYDLSPSYAEMARQMGQKRADGSEIKGKSNEERRRALQYR
;
A
#
# COMPACT_ATOMS: atom_id res chain seq x y z
N PHE A 1 25.57 4.84 -38.11
CA PHE A 1 25.67 3.39 -37.84
C PHE A 1 26.31 3.23 -36.47
N LEU A 2 25.58 2.62 -35.53
CA LEU A 2 25.94 2.23 -34.16
C LEU A 2 26.95 3.09 -33.38
N VAL A 3 26.46 3.82 -32.37
CA VAL A 3 27.26 4.15 -31.18
C VAL A 3 26.57 3.48 -30.00
N GLY A 4 27.16 2.37 -29.54
CA GLY A 4 26.72 1.64 -28.35
C GLY A 4 27.14 2.41 -27.10
N VAL A 5 26.19 2.65 -26.19
CA VAL A 5 26.46 3.15 -24.86
C VAL A 5 26.59 1.95 -23.93
N LEU A 6 27.84 1.62 -23.59
CA LEU A 6 28.20 0.66 -22.56
C LEU A 6 27.91 1.32 -21.19
N HIS A 7 26.91 0.84 -20.45
CA HIS A 7 26.75 1.21 -19.04
C HIS A 7 27.60 0.27 -18.19
N ILE A 8 28.64 0.83 -17.59
CA ILE A 8 29.51 0.18 -16.62
C ILE A 8 28.80 0.21 -15.28
N TYR A 9 28.47 -0.96 -14.71
CA TYR A 9 28.00 -1.08 -13.34
C TYR A 9 29.17 -0.85 -12.38
N GLY A 10 29.21 0.34 -11.76
CA GLY A 10 30.06 0.63 -10.62
C GLY A 10 29.38 0.22 -9.32
N ILE A 11 30.02 -0.70 -8.59
CA ILE A 11 29.71 -1.00 -7.19
C ILE A 11 30.34 0.11 -6.34
N GLY A 12 29.55 0.92 -5.64
CA GLY A 12 30.08 1.92 -4.71
C GLY A 12 29.07 2.96 -4.22
N THR A 13 28.85 2.96 -2.90
CA THR A 13 28.24 4.00 -2.05
C THR A 13 26.75 4.31 -2.27
N GLN A 14 25.94 4.10 -1.23
CA GLN A 14 24.58 4.59 -1.10
C GLN A 14 24.57 6.12 -1.15
N GLY A 15 24.52 6.69 -2.34
CA GLY A 15 24.12 8.07 -2.54
C GLY A 15 22.63 8.15 -2.30
N HIS A 16 22.19 8.95 -1.32
CA HIS A 16 20.80 9.36 -1.22
C HIS A 16 20.43 10.09 -2.52
N VAL A 17 19.75 9.40 -3.43
CA VAL A 17 19.18 10.03 -4.62
C VAL A 17 18.11 10.97 -4.12
N VAL A 18 18.34 12.27 -4.24
CA VAL A 18 17.34 13.30 -3.93
C VAL A 18 16.29 13.23 -5.05
N VAL A 19 15.18 12.55 -4.77
CA VAL A 19 14.04 12.41 -5.67
C VAL A 19 13.30 13.74 -5.71
N SER A 20 13.03 14.28 -6.89
CA SER A 20 12.28 15.53 -7.01
C SER A 20 10.78 15.28 -6.80
N LEU A 21 10.04 16.27 -6.33
CA LEU A 21 8.57 16.18 -6.16
C LEU A 21 7.85 15.66 -7.42
N GLY A 22 8.26 16.15 -8.59
CA GLY A 22 7.68 15.73 -9.88
C GLY A 22 7.88 14.25 -10.19
N GLU A 23 8.89 13.62 -9.59
CA GLU A 23 9.21 12.21 -9.79
C GLU A 23 8.23 11.30 -9.04
N TYR A 24 7.79 11.66 -7.83
CA TYR A 24 6.73 10.92 -7.12
C TYR A 24 5.39 10.97 -7.87
N ASN A 25 5.07 12.13 -8.47
CA ASN A 25 3.89 12.24 -9.31
C ASN A 25 3.98 11.36 -10.56
N ASP A 26 5.17 11.26 -11.17
CA ASP A 26 5.41 10.35 -12.30
C ASP A 26 5.25 8.88 -11.88
N TYR A 27 5.84 8.47 -10.75
CA TYR A 27 5.64 7.13 -10.20
C TYR A 27 4.16 6.83 -9.96
N GLY A 28 3.41 7.78 -9.39
CA GLY A 28 1.96 7.64 -9.23
C GLY A 28 1.24 7.38 -10.55
N LYS A 29 1.57 8.13 -11.62
CA LYS A 29 0.96 7.95 -12.96
C LYS A 29 1.29 6.58 -13.55
N ARG A 30 2.55 6.14 -13.39
CA ARG A 30 3.01 4.83 -13.84
C ARG A 30 2.31 3.69 -13.11
N ILE A 31 2.16 3.78 -11.79
CA ILE A 31 1.40 2.81 -10.98
C ILE A 31 -0.05 2.73 -11.45
N VAL A 32 -0.74 3.88 -11.59
CA VAL A 32 -2.13 3.94 -12.07
C VAL A 32 -2.31 3.25 -13.42
N LYS A 33 -1.39 3.46 -14.36
CA LYS A 33 -1.42 2.83 -15.69
C LYS A 33 -1.30 1.30 -15.64
N GLN A 34 -0.63 0.74 -14.62
CA GLN A 34 -0.40 -0.71 -14.52
C GLN A 34 -1.53 -1.44 -13.79
N ILE A 35 -2.15 -0.81 -12.80
CA ILE A 35 -3.12 -1.50 -11.93
C ILE A 35 -4.56 -0.99 -12.06
N TRP A 36 -4.79 0.18 -12.68
CA TRP A 36 -6.11 0.78 -12.89
C TRP A 36 -6.98 0.79 -11.60
N PRO A 37 -6.51 1.44 -10.52
CA PRO A 37 -7.22 1.44 -9.25
C PRO A 37 -8.55 2.20 -9.38
N SER A 38 -9.57 1.83 -8.61
CA SER A 38 -10.89 2.48 -8.61
C SER A 38 -10.90 3.91 -8.05
N SER A 39 -9.74 4.39 -7.58
CA SER A 39 -9.54 5.70 -6.94
C SER A 39 -8.06 6.07 -6.99
N HIS A 40 -7.73 7.33 -6.74
CA HIS A 40 -6.35 7.78 -6.75
C HIS A 40 -5.50 7.10 -5.65
N PRO A 41 -4.30 6.59 -5.98
CA PRO A 41 -3.24 6.38 -5.00
C PRO A 41 -3.00 7.67 -4.23
N LEU A 42 -2.79 7.58 -2.92
CA LEU A 42 -2.55 8.73 -2.05
C LEU A 42 -1.06 8.92 -1.81
N ALA A 43 -0.61 10.17 -1.87
CA ALA A 43 0.56 10.65 -1.16
C ALA A 43 0.14 11.04 0.25
N VAL A 44 0.81 10.48 1.27
CA VAL A 44 0.57 10.80 2.68
C VAL A 44 1.87 11.29 3.30
N LYS A 45 1.79 12.41 4.02
CA LYS A 45 2.92 13.00 4.74
C LYS A 45 2.51 13.38 6.17
N MET A 46 3.39 13.09 7.13
CA MET A 46 3.27 13.58 8.50
C MET A 46 3.81 15.01 8.60
N LEU A 47 3.14 15.86 9.37
CA LEU A 47 3.49 17.27 9.54
C LEU A 47 4.15 17.49 10.89
N GLU A 48 5.39 17.98 10.92
CA GLU A 48 6.12 18.26 12.17
C GLU A 48 5.74 19.65 12.71
N ASP A 49 5.53 20.63 11.82
CA ASP A 49 5.04 21.97 12.16
C ASP A 49 3.69 22.30 11.48
N ARG A 50 2.95 23.26 12.03
CA ARG A 50 1.74 23.82 11.41
C ARG A 50 2.07 24.53 10.09
N ASP A 51 3.25 25.10 9.99
CA ASP A 51 3.73 25.79 8.79
C ASP A 51 4.11 24.82 7.66
N ASP A 52 4.20 23.51 7.94
CA ASP A 52 4.42 22.47 6.93
C ASP A 52 3.16 22.14 6.11
N VAL A 53 1.99 22.68 6.49
CA VAL A 53 0.74 22.48 5.74
C VAL A 53 0.92 23.01 4.32
N PRO A 54 0.79 22.17 3.27
CA PRO A 54 1.00 22.61 1.89
C PRO A 54 0.03 23.72 1.49
N GLU A 55 0.52 24.67 0.70
CA GLU A 55 -0.31 25.75 0.16
C GLU A 55 -1.52 25.19 -0.61
N GLY A 56 -2.71 25.72 -0.32
CA GLY A 56 -3.96 25.28 -0.91
C GLY A 56 -4.52 23.96 -0.36
N ALA A 57 -3.87 23.33 0.61
CA ALA A 57 -4.45 22.19 1.32
C ALA A 57 -5.66 22.64 2.14
N LYS A 58 -6.80 21.96 1.96
CA LYS A 58 -7.99 22.19 2.77
C LYS A 58 -7.79 21.63 4.18
N ARG A 59 -8.48 22.22 5.16
CA ARG A 59 -8.54 21.71 6.53
C ARG A 59 -9.99 21.47 6.96
N PRO A 60 -10.29 20.33 7.64
CA PRO A 60 -11.63 20.02 8.13
C PRO A 60 -12.35 21.16 8.86
N THR A 61 -11.76 21.73 9.91
CA THR A 61 -12.45 22.76 10.70
C THR A 61 -12.56 24.11 9.98
N VAL A 62 -11.66 24.39 9.04
CA VAL A 62 -11.60 25.66 8.31
C VAL A 62 -12.53 25.63 7.09
N ASP A 63 -12.34 24.65 6.20
CA ASP A 63 -13.02 24.58 4.91
C ASP A 63 -14.37 23.88 4.98
N TYR A 64 -14.55 22.95 5.93
CA TYR A 64 -15.78 22.18 6.11
C TYR A 64 -16.57 22.59 7.36
N GLY A 65 -15.97 23.38 8.26
CA GLY A 65 -16.59 23.79 9.52
C GLY A 65 -16.87 22.63 10.48
N LYS A 66 -16.21 21.47 10.29
CA LYS A 66 -16.43 20.23 11.05
C LYS A 66 -15.14 19.43 11.19
N CYS A 67 -15.00 18.71 12.30
CA CYS A 67 -13.97 17.68 12.42
C CYS A 67 -14.33 16.47 11.54
N LEU A 68 -13.32 15.82 10.96
CA LEU A 68 -13.49 14.62 10.14
C LEU A 68 -12.66 13.46 10.70
N SER A 69 -13.06 12.23 10.43
CA SER A 69 -12.20 11.08 10.69
C SER A 69 -11.11 10.99 9.62
N THR A 70 -9.90 10.51 9.94
CA THR A 70 -8.81 10.40 8.95
C THR A 70 -9.21 9.56 7.72
N CYS A 71 -10.02 8.52 7.88
CA CYS A 71 -10.54 7.78 6.72
C CYS A 71 -11.39 8.65 5.77
N GLN A 72 -12.13 9.64 6.28
CA GLN A 72 -12.88 10.59 5.45
C GLN A 72 -11.93 11.56 4.74
N VAL A 73 -10.85 12.00 5.38
CA VAL A 73 -9.78 12.80 4.76
C VAL A 73 -9.12 12.02 3.61
N PHE A 74 -8.83 10.74 3.83
CA PHE A 74 -8.34 9.85 2.77
C PHE A 74 -9.37 9.66 1.66
N ALA A 75 -10.67 9.56 1.98
CA ALA A 75 -11.74 9.48 0.99
C ALA A 75 -11.84 10.76 0.12
N LEU A 76 -11.77 11.94 0.74
CA LEU A 76 -11.72 13.23 0.03
C LEU A 76 -10.57 13.24 -0.98
N SER A 77 -9.40 12.80 -0.53
CA SER A 77 -8.21 12.77 -1.38
C SER A 77 -8.30 11.73 -2.50
N ARG A 78 -8.67 10.47 -2.19
CA ARG A 78 -8.62 9.37 -3.17
C ARG A 78 -9.79 9.37 -4.14
N LYS A 79 -10.98 9.80 -3.70
CA LYS A 79 -12.21 9.76 -4.52
C LYS A 79 -12.51 11.09 -5.20
N TYR A 80 -12.12 12.22 -4.59
CA TYR A 80 -12.46 13.57 -5.09
C TYR A 80 -11.23 14.38 -5.50
N GLY A 81 -10.01 13.85 -5.31
CA GLY A 81 -8.79 14.47 -5.80
C GLY A 81 -8.27 15.62 -4.94
N GLU A 82 -8.80 15.79 -3.72
CA GLU A 82 -8.45 16.93 -2.87
C GLU A 82 -7.11 16.76 -2.17
N CYS A 83 -6.43 17.88 -1.90
CA CYS A 83 -5.34 17.94 -0.93
C CYS A 83 -5.93 18.39 0.41
N VAL A 84 -5.83 17.55 1.44
CA VAL A 84 -6.46 17.80 2.74
C VAL A 84 -5.45 17.54 3.85
N ALA A 85 -5.16 18.59 4.61
CA ALA A 85 -4.39 18.54 5.84
C ALA A 85 -5.33 18.38 7.04
N GLN A 86 -4.89 17.62 8.03
CA GLN A 86 -5.64 17.33 9.24
C GLN A 86 -4.70 17.47 10.44
N LEU A 87 -4.86 18.58 11.18
CA LEU A 87 -4.18 18.81 12.45
C LEU A 87 -4.96 18.16 13.61
N PHE A 88 -4.41 18.20 14.82
CA PHE A 88 -5.06 17.68 16.02
C PHE A 88 -6.52 18.17 16.19
N GLU A 89 -6.77 19.48 16.05
CA GLU A 89 -8.13 20.05 16.18
C GLU A 89 -9.12 19.61 15.07
N ASP A 90 -8.61 19.08 13.97
CA ASP A 90 -9.40 18.62 12.83
C ASP A 90 -9.85 17.16 12.95
N MET A 91 -9.34 16.42 13.94
CA MET A 91 -9.57 14.98 14.10
C MET A 91 -10.83 14.67 14.91
N TRP A 92 -11.75 13.94 14.28
CA TRP A 92 -12.92 13.39 14.97
C TRP A 92 -12.67 12.02 15.62
N CYS A 93 -11.85 11.18 15.00
CA CYS A 93 -11.59 9.82 15.50
C CYS A 93 -10.37 9.80 16.43
N PRO A 94 -10.46 9.27 17.67
CA PRO A 94 -9.30 9.23 18.57
C PRO A 94 -8.21 8.23 18.20
N GLU A 95 -8.52 7.16 17.46
CA GLU A 95 -7.53 6.14 17.07
C GLU A 95 -6.36 6.70 16.24
N PRO A 96 -6.57 7.52 15.20
CA PRO A 96 -5.47 8.19 14.49
C PRO A 96 -4.75 9.23 15.34
N VAL A 97 -5.41 9.92 16.27
CA VAL A 97 -4.72 10.83 17.22
C VAL A 97 -3.66 10.07 18.01
N ILE A 98 -4.01 8.90 18.54
CA ILE A 98 -3.09 8.02 19.28
C ILE A 98 -2.06 7.39 18.33
N GLY A 99 -2.50 6.84 17.21
CA GLY A 99 -1.65 6.10 16.28
C GLY A 99 -0.58 6.98 15.64
N PHE A 100 -0.93 8.22 15.29
CA PHE A 100 0.02 9.19 14.72
C PHE A 100 0.84 9.94 15.76
N GLY A 101 0.66 9.66 17.05
CA GLY A 101 1.44 10.31 18.13
C GLY A 101 1.08 11.78 18.33
N LEU A 102 -0.15 12.20 18.01
CA LEU A 102 -0.56 13.60 18.22
C LEU A 102 -0.89 13.90 19.69
N ALA A 103 -1.20 12.87 20.47
CA ALA A 103 -1.38 12.95 21.91
C ALA A 103 -1.11 11.59 22.57
N GLU A 104 -0.78 11.62 23.87
CA GLU A 104 -0.58 10.41 24.66
C GLU A 104 -1.84 9.53 24.68
N PRO A 105 -1.71 8.19 24.53
CA PRO A 105 -2.84 7.28 24.69
C PRO A 105 -3.38 7.38 26.13
N PRO A 106 -4.69 7.69 26.31
CA PRO A 106 -5.26 7.73 27.64
C PRO A 106 -5.29 6.33 28.26
N GLN A 107 -5.16 6.24 29.59
CA GLN A 107 -5.25 4.97 30.31
C GLN A 107 -6.55 4.21 30.00
N TYR A 108 -7.66 4.94 29.80
CA TYR A 108 -8.94 4.40 29.37
C TYR A 108 -8.83 3.54 28.09
N PHE A 109 -8.03 3.97 27.12
CA PHE A 109 -7.75 3.21 25.90
C PHE A 109 -6.84 2.01 26.17
N LEU A 110 -5.79 2.19 26.98
CA LEU A 110 -4.82 1.14 27.32
C LEU A 110 -5.46 -0.03 28.07
N GLU A 111 -6.49 0.25 28.86
CA GLU A 111 -7.29 -0.74 29.59
C GLU A 111 -8.33 -1.45 28.71
N GLY A 112 -8.44 -1.10 27.41
CA GLY A 112 -9.33 -1.78 26.46
C GLY A 112 -10.78 -1.28 26.44
N ASN A 113 -11.08 -0.18 27.14
CA ASN A 113 -12.45 0.34 27.24
C ASN A 113 -13.02 0.80 25.89
N ASN A 114 -12.19 1.11 24.90
CA ASN A 114 -12.68 1.51 23.58
C ASN A 114 -13.31 0.34 22.79
N ARG A 115 -13.18 -0.89 23.26
CA ARG A 115 -13.79 -2.09 22.66
C ARG A 115 -14.73 -2.84 23.57
N TYR A 116 -14.43 -2.91 24.87
CA TYR A 116 -15.29 -3.61 25.81
C TYR A 116 -16.54 -2.75 26.12
N PRO A 117 -17.75 -3.33 26.23
CA PRO A 117 -18.09 -4.75 26.09
C PRO A 117 -18.49 -5.21 24.68
N ASP A 118 -18.78 -4.28 23.77
CA ASP A 118 -19.47 -4.63 22.51
C ASP A 118 -18.58 -5.30 21.45
N GLY A 119 -17.28 -5.00 21.48
CA GLY A 119 -16.29 -5.47 20.51
C GLY A 119 -15.40 -6.60 20.99
N VAL A 120 -15.33 -6.85 22.31
CA VAL A 120 -14.47 -7.86 22.94
C VAL A 120 -15.07 -8.38 24.24
N ALA A 121 -14.73 -9.61 24.62
CA ALA A 121 -15.32 -10.30 25.78
C ALA A 121 -14.86 -9.79 27.16
N SER A 122 -13.75 -9.05 27.24
CA SER A 122 -13.22 -8.51 28.49
C SER A 122 -12.36 -7.27 28.25
N LEU A 123 -12.12 -6.48 29.31
CA LEU A 123 -11.15 -5.38 29.29
C LEU A 123 -9.75 -5.87 28.89
N GLU A 124 -9.31 -7.03 29.41
CA GLU A 124 -8.02 -7.64 29.05
C GLU A 124 -7.92 -7.94 27.54
N ALA A 125 -8.98 -8.49 26.94
CA ALA A 125 -9.02 -8.73 25.50
C ALA A 125 -8.94 -7.42 24.70
N GLY A 126 -9.56 -6.34 25.17
CA GLY A 126 -9.42 -5.01 24.58
C GLY A 126 -8.01 -4.43 24.74
N ALA A 127 -7.39 -4.63 25.91
CA ALA A 127 -6.06 -4.16 26.24
C ALA A 127 -4.96 -4.87 25.43
N ASN A 128 -5.17 -6.14 25.01
CA ASN A 128 -4.27 -6.83 24.09
C ASN A 128 -4.07 -6.05 22.80
N TRP A 129 -5.16 -5.68 22.13
CA TRP A 129 -5.07 -4.86 20.92
C TRP A 129 -4.49 -3.49 21.23
N ALA A 130 -4.85 -2.87 22.36
CA ALA A 130 -4.27 -1.57 22.71
C ALA A 130 -2.74 -1.66 22.79
N ARG A 131 -2.17 -2.69 23.42
CA ARG A 131 -0.72 -2.91 23.51
C ARG A 131 -0.05 -3.14 22.15
N GLU A 132 -0.72 -3.85 21.24
CA GLU A 132 -0.21 -4.15 19.90
C GLU A 132 -0.45 -3.01 18.89
N PHE A 133 -1.32 -2.06 19.22
CA PHE A 133 -1.70 -0.96 18.34
C PHE A 133 -0.46 -0.13 17.94
N PRO A 134 -0.15 0.00 16.64
CA PRO A 134 1.04 0.72 16.20
C PRO A 134 0.88 2.21 16.48
N ARG A 135 1.94 2.82 17.03
CA ARG A 135 1.97 4.23 17.41
C ARG A 135 3.30 4.87 17.00
N LEU A 136 3.24 6.09 16.48
CA LEU A 136 4.41 6.95 16.35
C LEU A 136 4.75 7.56 17.72
N GLU A 137 5.95 8.12 17.81
CA GLU A 137 6.39 8.87 18.99
C GLU A 137 5.46 10.08 19.24
N THR A 138 4.99 10.22 20.48
CA THR A 138 4.10 11.32 20.84
C THR A 138 4.81 12.67 20.74
N GLY A 139 4.15 13.66 20.17
CA GLY A 139 4.63 15.05 20.12
C GLY A 139 5.60 15.34 18.99
N LYS A 140 5.99 14.33 18.18
CA LYS A 140 6.81 14.54 16.99
C LYS A 140 6.05 15.26 15.87
N TYR A 141 4.77 14.94 15.69
CA TYR A 141 3.94 15.46 14.62
C TYR A 141 2.75 16.24 15.16
N VAL A 142 2.32 17.28 14.43
CA VAL A 142 1.13 18.07 14.73
C VAL A 142 -0.07 17.70 13.85
N GLY A 143 0.16 16.93 12.80
CA GLY A 143 -0.90 16.49 11.89
C GLY A 143 -0.41 15.61 10.74
N ILE A 144 -1.29 15.46 9.76
CA ILE A 144 -1.08 14.64 8.56
C ILE A 144 -1.70 15.34 7.36
N VAL A 145 -1.12 15.17 6.17
CA VAL A 145 -1.72 15.62 4.90
C VAL A 145 -1.82 14.46 3.92
N ALA A 146 -2.92 14.44 3.17
CA ALA A 146 -3.14 13.49 2.08
C ALA A 146 -3.56 14.21 0.80
N ALA A 147 -3.09 13.71 -0.34
CA ALA A 147 -3.48 14.17 -1.67
C ALA A 147 -3.31 13.03 -2.68
N PRO A 148 -3.87 13.10 -3.90
CA PRO A 148 -3.52 12.15 -4.96
C PRO A 148 -2.01 12.15 -5.24
N LEU A 149 -1.39 10.97 -5.20
CA LEU A 149 0.05 10.80 -5.47
C LEU A 149 0.45 11.38 -6.83
N THR A 150 -0.47 11.37 -7.80
CA THR A 150 -0.25 11.89 -9.17
C THR A 150 -0.13 13.41 -9.26
N THR A 151 -0.57 14.15 -8.25
CA THR A 151 -0.68 15.62 -8.27
C THR A 151 -0.28 16.29 -6.95
N ALA A 152 0.18 15.53 -5.96
CA ALA A 152 0.57 16.06 -4.66
C ALA A 152 1.67 17.12 -4.81
N SER A 153 1.52 18.23 -4.10
CA SER A 153 2.46 19.36 -4.05
C SER A 153 3.55 19.21 -2.98
N PHE A 154 3.60 18.05 -2.32
CA PHE A 154 4.54 17.72 -1.26
C PHE A 154 5.14 16.33 -1.46
N GLU A 155 6.33 16.11 -0.90
CA GLU A 155 6.99 14.81 -0.92
C GLU A 155 6.30 13.85 0.06
N PRO A 156 5.83 12.66 -0.36
CA PRO A 156 5.16 11.72 0.53
C PRO A 156 6.16 10.98 1.42
N ASP A 157 5.74 10.66 2.65
CA ASP A 157 6.42 9.66 3.47
C ASP A 157 5.93 8.25 3.15
N VAL A 158 4.65 8.12 2.76
CA VAL A 158 4.00 6.86 2.39
C VAL A 158 3.09 7.07 1.19
N ALA A 159 3.14 6.16 0.23
CA ALA A 159 2.07 6.00 -0.75
C ALA A 159 1.03 4.99 -0.23
N VAL A 160 -0.24 5.37 -0.21
CA VAL A 160 -1.35 4.49 0.22
C VAL A 160 -2.27 4.20 -0.96
N ILE A 161 -2.43 2.92 -1.29
CA ILE A 161 -3.16 2.46 -2.48
C ILE A 161 -4.32 1.59 -2.02
N TYR A 162 -5.55 2.03 -2.29
CA TYR A 162 -6.71 1.14 -2.18
C TYR A 162 -6.81 0.30 -3.44
N CYS A 163 -6.94 -1.02 -3.27
CA CYS A 163 -6.85 -2.00 -4.33
C CYS A 163 -7.73 -3.21 -4.05
N ASN A 164 -8.19 -3.91 -5.08
CA ASN A 164 -8.82 -5.22 -4.90
C ASN A 164 -7.77 -6.35 -4.83
N SER A 165 -8.22 -7.59 -4.62
CA SER A 165 -7.32 -8.75 -4.49
C SER A 165 -6.41 -8.98 -5.71
N ALA A 166 -6.93 -8.81 -6.93
CA ALA A 166 -6.14 -8.97 -8.16
C ALA A 166 -5.07 -7.86 -8.30
N GLN A 167 -5.41 -6.63 -7.93
CA GLN A 167 -4.49 -5.51 -7.88
C GLN A 167 -3.45 -5.68 -6.76
N LEU A 168 -3.82 -6.24 -5.61
CA LEU A 168 -2.89 -6.54 -4.53
C LEU A 168 -1.84 -7.57 -4.98
N THR A 169 -2.24 -8.66 -5.65
CA THR A 169 -1.28 -9.63 -6.23
C THR A 169 -0.28 -8.92 -7.15
N ARG A 170 -0.76 -7.96 -7.94
CA ARG A 170 0.08 -7.12 -8.80
C ARG A 170 1.10 -6.31 -8.04
N LEU A 171 0.65 -5.60 -7.00
CA LEU A 171 1.48 -4.75 -6.17
C LEU A 171 2.57 -5.56 -5.46
N LEU A 172 2.21 -6.73 -4.92
CA LEU A 172 3.15 -7.66 -4.27
C LEU A 172 4.21 -8.16 -5.25
N LEU A 173 3.83 -8.62 -6.44
CA LEU A 173 4.78 -9.03 -7.47
C LEU A 173 5.66 -7.87 -7.96
N GLY A 174 5.10 -6.66 -8.04
CA GLY A 174 5.83 -5.44 -8.38
C GLY A 174 6.95 -5.14 -7.39
N ILE A 175 6.67 -5.18 -6.09
CA ILE A 175 7.70 -5.00 -5.05
C ILE A 175 8.69 -6.16 -5.03
N ALA A 176 8.21 -7.40 -5.10
CA ALA A 176 9.04 -8.60 -5.09
C ALA A 176 9.94 -8.70 -6.33
N TYR A 177 9.68 -7.95 -7.40
CA TYR A 177 10.59 -7.90 -8.54
C TYR A 177 12.01 -7.48 -8.14
N HIS A 178 12.14 -6.60 -7.14
CA HIS A 178 13.44 -6.08 -6.71
C HIS A 178 14.25 -7.09 -5.90
N ASP A 179 13.64 -7.77 -4.92
CA ASP A 179 14.35 -8.60 -3.94
C ASP A 179 13.75 -10.01 -3.72
N GLY A 180 12.65 -10.34 -4.40
CA GLY A 180 11.96 -11.62 -4.33
C GLY A 180 11.21 -11.88 -3.02
N ARG A 181 11.07 -10.90 -2.13
CA ARG A 181 10.53 -11.11 -0.78
C ARG A 181 9.03 -10.82 -0.68
N ASP A 182 8.38 -11.61 0.17
CA ASP A 182 7.01 -11.38 0.59
C ASP A 182 6.89 -10.21 1.57
N VAL A 183 5.69 -9.61 1.62
CA VAL A 183 5.35 -8.55 2.57
C VAL A 183 4.73 -9.18 3.82
N ALA A 184 5.44 -9.09 4.95
CA ALA A 184 4.91 -9.47 6.25
C ALA A 184 4.00 -8.35 6.78
N THR A 185 2.74 -8.68 7.12
CA THR A 185 1.78 -7.74 7.68
C THR A 185 1.00 -8.35 8.84
N VAL A 186 0.50 -7.48 9.73
CA VAL A 186 -0.56 -7.79 10.69
C VAL A 186 -1.88 -7.26 10.13
N LEU A 187 -2.84 -8.15 9.91
CA LEU A 187 -4.18 -7.79 9.45
C LEU A 187 -5.14 -7.66 10.63
N GLY A 188 -5.53 -6.41 10.93
CA GLY A 188 -6.56 -6.09 11.92
C GLY A 188 -7.84 -5.57 11.27
N GLY A 189 -8.99 -5.78 11.93
CA GLY A 189 -10.29 -5.21 11.53
C GLY A 189 -10.53 -3.78 12.04
N HIS A 190 -9.48 -3.10 12.51
CA HIS A 190 -9.56 -1.85 13.28
C HIS A 190 -8.57 -0.81 12.76
N ALA A 191 -8.86 0.47 13.01
CA ALA A 191 -7.94 1.59 12.77
C ALA A 191 -7.20 1.54 11.41
N ALA A 192 -7.90 1.22 10.32
CA ALA A 192 -7.26 0.96 9.02
C ALA A 192 -6.39 2.12 8.53
N CYS A 193 -6.80 3.37 8.78
CA CYS A 193 -6.00 4.56 8.46
C CYS A 193 -4.65 4.60 9.19
N VAL A 194 -4.57 4.07 10.42
CA VAL A 194 -3.34 3.97 11.19
C VAL A 194 -2.48 2.83 10.67
N TYR A 195 -3.07 1.64 10.48
CA TYR A 195 -2.36 0.48 9.92
C TYR A 195 -1.88 0.70 8.48
N ALA A 196 -2.50 1.61 7.74
CA ALA A 196 -2.07 2.01 6.40
C ALA A 196 -0.84 2.94 6.41
N VAL A 197 -0.48 3.56 7.53
CA VAL A 197 0.59 4.58 7.57
C VAL A 197 1.68 4.21 8.56
N VAL A 198 1.31 3.99 9.82
CA VAL A 198 2.25 3.89 10.94
C VAL A 198 3.21 2.70 10.82
N PRO A 199 2.76 1.46 10.52
CA PRO A 199 3.68 0.34 10.37
C PRO A 199 4.72 0.56 9.26
N THR A 200 4.30 1.17 8.15
CA THR A 200 5.19 1.48 7.02
C THR A 200 6.24 2.52 7.42
N LEU A 201 5.86 3.57 8.14
CA LEU A 201 6.80 4.57 8.67
C LEU A 201 7.80 3.98 9.67
N LEU A 202 7.32 3.16 10.60
CA LEU A 202 8.18 2.57 11.65
C LEU A 202 9.17 1.56 11.10
N THR A 203 8.78 0.79 10.07
CA THR A 203 9.59 -0.34 9.60
C THR A 203 10.36 -0.05 8.31
N GLY A 204 10.00 1.01 7.57
CA GLY A 204 10.51 1.25 6.22
C GLY A 204 10.15 0.15 5.23
N LYS A 205 9.09 -0.63 5.51
CA LYS A 205 8.63 -1.76 4.69
C LYS A 205 7.21 -1.53 4.19
N CYS A 206 6.88 -2.17 3.07
CA CYS A 206 5.50 -2.19 2.58
C CYS A 206 4.59 -2.90 3.59
N GLN A 207 3.30 -2.57 3.56
CA GLN A 207 2.28 -3.10 4.46
C GLN A 207 0.98 -3.32 3.69
N ALA A 208 0.22 -4.35 4.07
CA ALA A 208 -1.16 -4.50 3.62
C ALA A 208 -2.11 -4.38 4.82
N ALA A 209 -3.27 -3.75 4.65
CA ALA A 209 -4.28 -3.59 5.68
C ALA A 209 -5.69 -3.83 5.13
N ALA A 210 -6.60 -4.27 6.00
CA ALA A 210 -8.01 -4.39 5.67
C ALA A 210 -8.77 -3.11 6.08
N PRO A 211 -9.68 -2.58 5.24
CA PRO A 211 -10.55 -1.49 5.65
C PRO A 211 -11.38 -1.86 6.89
N CYS A 212 -11.34 -1.01 7.91
CA CYS A 212 -12.07 -1.21 9.16
C CYS A 212 -13.53 -0.73 9.05
N ARG A 213 -14.33 -0.97 10.09
CA ARG A 213 -15.74 -0.53 10.12
C ARG A 213 -15.92 0.96 9.84
N GLY A 214 -15.02 1.81 10.36
CA GLY A 214 -15.07 3.26 10.14
C GLY A 214 -14.75 3.64 8.70
N ASP A 215 -13.77 2.98 8.08
CA ASP A 215 -13.37 3.25 6.70
C ASP A 215 -14.47 2.82 5.72
N ARG A 216 -15.09 1.65 5.95
CA ARG A 216 -16.25 1.18 5.18
C ARG A 216 -17.46 2.08 5.37
N GLY A 217 -17.90 2.23 6.62
CA GLY A 217 -19.18 2.87 6.94
C GLY A 217 -19.19 4.40 6.82
N ARG A 218 -18.04 5.07 6.96
CA ARG A 218 -17.97 6.55 6.92
C ARG A 218 -17.19 7.10 5.72
N ALA A 219 -16.29 6.32 5.15
CA ALA A 219 -15.40 6.74 4.07
C ALA A 219 -15.61 5.95 2.76
N GLY A 220 -16.51 4.95 2.76
CA GLY A 220 -16.97 4.26 1.56
C GLY A 220 -15.95 3.31 0.93
N ALA A 221 -15.08 2.71 1.74
CA ALA A 221 -14.26 1.58 1.29
C ALA A 221 -15.16 0.38 0.93
N GLN A 222 -14.92 -0.24 -0.23
CA GLN A 222 -15.77 -1.30 -0.78
C GLN A 222 -15.38 -2.71 -0.29
N ASP A 223 -16.29 -3.67 -0.43
CA ASP A 223 -16.14 -5.05 0.07
C ASP A 223 -14.96 -5.81 -0.54
N ASP A 224 -14.59 -5.47 -1.76
CA ASP A 224 -13.43 -6.01 -2.47
C ASP A 224 -12.12 -5.27 -2.17
N GLU A 225 -12.18 -4.10 -1.50
CA GLU A 225 -11.02 -3.26 -1.25
C GLU A 225 -10.17 -3.74 -0.07
N LEU A 226 -8.86 -3.71 -0.31
CA LEU A 226 -7.73 -3.80 0.59
C LEU A 226 -6.91 -2.51 0.46
N ILE A 227 -5.99 -2.30 1.40
CA ILE A 227 -5.07 -1.16 1.40
C ILE A 227 -3.65 -1.70 1.31
N PHE A 228 -2.85 -1.14 0.41
CA PHE A 228 -1.43 -1.45 0.27
C PHE A 228 -0.62 -0.17 0.40
N SER A 229 0.39 -0.19 1.27
CA SER A 229 1.19 0.97 1.62
C SER A 229 2.64 0.74 1.28
N VAL A 230 3.28 1.76 0.71
CA VAL A 230 4.65 1.72 0.21
C VAL A 230 5.42 2.88 0.83
N PRO A 231 6.55 2.62 1.51
CA PRO A 231 7.37 3.69 2.05
C PRO A 231 7.98 4.50 0.90
N LYS A 232 8.19 5.78 1.14
CA LYS A 232 8.75 6.76 0.21
C LYS A 232 9.86 6.20 -0.69
N GLU A 233 10.84 5.52 -0.09
CA GLU A 233 12.04 5.01 -0.76
C GLU A 233 11.75 3.89 -1.76
N ARG A 234 10.60 3.20 -1.63
CA ARG A 234 10.21 2.04 -2.44
C ARG A 234 9.13 2.36 -3.49
N ILE A 235 8.63 3.60 -3.55
CA ILE A 235 7.58 3.98 -4.52
C ILE A 235 8.10 3.83 -5.96
N GLY A 236 9.34 4.25 -6.22
CA GLY A 236 9.99 4.08 -7.52
C GLY A 236 10.21 2.60 -7.88
N ASP A 237 10.65 1.78 -6.92
CA ASP A 237 10.80 0.33 -7.09
C ASP A 237 9.50 -0.33 -7.50
N LEU A 238 8.38 0.03 -6.85
CA LEU A 238 7.06 -0.49 -7.20
C LEU A 238 6.70 -0.12 -8.63
N ALA A 239 6.83 1.16 -9.01
CA ALA A 239 6.51 1.62 -10.36
C ALA A 239 7.34 0.87 -11.41
N PHE A 240 8.64 0.72 -11.16
CA PHE A 240 9.54 -0.03 -12.02
C PHE A 240 9.17 -1.52 -12.12
N GLY A 241 8.88 -2.17 -10.99
CA GLY A 241 8.55 -3.60 -10.91
C GLY A 241 7.22 -3.94 -11.58
N LEU A 242 6.21 -3.07 -11.46
CA LEU A 242 4.92 -3.23 -12.13
C LEU A 242 5.02 -3.17 -13.67
N GLU A 243 6.06 -2.55 -14.22
CA GLU A 243 6.29 -2.49 -15.67
C GLU A 243 6.96 -3.76 -16.22
N ARG A 244 7.37 -4.68 -15.36
CA ARG A 244 8.13 -5.87 -15.75
C ARG A 244 7.18 -6.93 -16.29
N PRO A 245 7.43 -7.52 -17.47
CA PRO A 245 6.52 -8.52 -18.04
C PRO A 245 6.26 -9.74 -17.14
N GLY A 246 7.19 -10.06 -16.23
CA GLY A 246 7.10 -11.17 -15.28
C GLY A 246 6.13 -10.94 -14.11
N THR A 247 5.70 -9.71 -13.85
CA THR A 247 4.76 -9.38 -12.77
C THR A 247 3.29 -9.42 -13.23
N GLY A 248 3.04 -9.80 -14.49
CA GLY A 248 1.72 -10.07 -15.08
C GLY A 248 1.06 -8.85 -15.75
N SER A 249 -0.16 -9.05 -16.31
CA SER A 249 -1.07 -7.98 -16.79
C SER A 249 -2.47 -8.05 -16.14
N LEU A 250 -3.18 -6.93 -15.96
CA LEU A 250 -4.57 -6.91 -15.45
C LEU A 250 -5.51 -6.66 -16.65
N PRO A 251 -6.70 -7.28 -16.69
CA PRO A 251 -7.16 -8.32 -15.76
C PRO A 251 -6.33 -9.61 -15.85
N SER A 252 -6.32 -10.40 -14.76
CA SER A 252 -5.64 -11.69 -14.75
C SER A 252 -6.32 -12.65 -15.72
N GLY A 253 -5.55 -13.26 -16.63
CA GLY A 253 -6.07 -14.28 -17.53
C GLY A 253 -6.53 -15.51 -16.77
N PHE A 254 -7.66 -16.09 -17.16
CA PHE A 254 -8.22 -17.29 -16.57
C PHE A 254 -8.00 -18.49 -17.51
N SER A 255 -7.55 -19.61 -16.96
CA SER A 255 -7.45 -20.89 -17.67
C SER A 255 -7.63 -22.03 -16.68
N MET A 256 -8.42 -23.03 -17.05
CA MET A 256 -8.54 -24.30 -16.32
C MET A 256 -7.97 -25.48 -17.12
N ALA A 257 -7.05 -25.21 -18.06
CA ALA A 257 -6.44 -26.27 -18.86
C ALA A 257 -5.70 -27.26 -17.94
N PRO A 258 -6.08 -28.55 -17.91
CA PRO A 258 -5.31 -29.56 -17.17
C PRO A 258 -3.93 -29.70 -17.80
N GLU A 259 -2.91 -29.93 -16.97
CA GLU A 259 -1.50 -30.03 -17.42
C GLU A 259 -1.08 -28.89 -18.36
N TYR A 260 -1.46 -27.65 -17.99
CA TYR A 260 -1.07 -26.45 -18.72
C TYR A 260 0.44 -26.35 -18.88
N ASP A 261 0.86 -25.68 -19.95
CA ASP A 261 2.27 -25.54 -20.30
C ASP A 261 3.05 -24.80 -19.21
N LEU A 262 4.02 -25.50 -18.59
CA LEU A 262 4.91 -24.93 -17.57
C LEU A 262 6.01 -24.08 -18.21
N SER A 263 6.52 -23.09 -17.47
CA SER A 263 7.77 -22.42 -17.86
C SER A 263 8.94 -23.40 -17.84
N PRO A 264 10.07 -23.09 -18.51
CA PRO A 264 11.26 -23.94 -18.47
C PRO A 264 11.76 -24.22 -17.05
N SER A 265 11.75 -23.20 -16.18
CA SER A 265 12.17 -23.35 -14.78
C SER A 265 11.23 -24.25 -13.97
N TYR A 266 9.91 -24.11 -14.14
CA TYR A 266 8.95 -24.96 -13.42
C TYR A 266 9.02 -26.41 -13.90
N ALA A 267 9.17 -26.64 -15.21
CA ALA A 267 9.34 -27.98 -15.74
C ALA A 267 10.64 -28.63 -15.26
N GLU A 268 11.73 -27.88 -15.14
CA GLU A 268 12.99 -28.37 -14.57
C GLU A 268 12.84 -28.78 -13.11
N MET A 269 12.22 -27.93 -12.27
CA MET A 269 11.92 -28.29 -10.88
C MET A 269 11.06 -29.56 -10.79
N ALA A 270 10.03 -29.67 -11.63
CA ALA A 270 9.17 -30.85 -11.69
C ALA A 270 9.96 -32.13 -12.03
N ARG A 271 10.86 -32.06 -13.02
CA ARG A 271 11.74 -33.20 -13.39
C ARG A 271 12.69 -33.60 -12.26
N GLN A 272 13.31 -32.64 -11.58
CA GLN A 272 14.20 -32.93 -10.44
C GLN A 272 13.46 -33.61 -9.28
N MET A 273 12.18 -33.29 -9.09
CA MET A 273 11.31 -33.95 -8.10
C MET A 273 10.71 -35.27 -8.60
N GLY A 274 11.01 -35.71 -9.84
CA GLY A 274 10.47 -36.93 -10.42
C GLY A 274 9.00 -36.85 -10.84
N GLN A 275 8.43 -35.65 -10.96
CA GLN A 275 7.06 -35.45 -11.43
C GLN A 275 6.94 -35.78 -12.93
N LYS A 276 5.80 -36.34 -13.32
CA LYS A 276 5.47 -36.73 -14.69
C LYS A 276 4.05 -36.31 -15.05
N ARG A 277 3.75 -36.27 -16.34
CA ARG A 277 2.37 -36.15 -16.83
C ARG A 277 1.56 -37.40 -16.46
N ALA A 278 0.24 -37.30 -16.52
CA ALA A 278 -0.69 -38.39 -16.21
C ALA A 278 -0.49 -39.62 -17.09
N ASP A 279 -0.05 -39.44 -18.34
CA ASP A 279 0.30 -40.52 -19.27
C ASP A 279 1.69 -41.13 -19.04
N GLY A 280 2.43 -40.65 -18.02
CA GLY A 280 3.78 -41.09 -17.69
C GLY A 280 4.88 -40.41 -18.50
N SER A 281 4.54 -39.51 -19.41
CA SER A 281 5.53 -38.75 -20.19
C SER A 281 6.20 -37.64 -19.37
N GLU A 282 7.37 -37.20 -19.83
CA GLU A 282 8.15 -36.16 -19.17
C GLU A 282 7.48 -34.78 -19.29
N ILE A 283 7.53 -34.00 -18.20
CA ILE A 283 7.08 -32.61 -18.18
C ILE A 283 8.12 -31.73 -18.90
N LYS A 284 7.71 -31.13 -20.03
CA LYS A 284 8.56 -30.24 -20.84
C LYS A 284 8.20 -28.77 -20.62
N GLY A 285 9.23 -27.93 -20.57
CA GLY A 285 9.06 -26.49 -20.44
C GLY A 285 8.73 -25.83 -21.77
N LYS A 286 7.90 -24.78 -21.72
CA LYS A 286 7.44 -24.02 -22.88
C LYS A 286 7.78 -22.54 -22.75
N SER A 287 8.15 -21.93 -23.87
CA SER A 287 8.46 -20.50 -23.95
C SER A 287 7.24 -19.66 -23.58
N ASN A 288 7.47 -18.38 -23.21
CA ASN A 288 6.37 -17.45 -22.92
C ASN A 288 5.38 -17.31 -24.08
N GLU A 289 5.88 -17.37 -25.32
CA GLU A 289 5.05 -17.28 -26.52
C GLU A 289 4.17 -18.52 -26.69
N GLU A 290 4.73 -19.73 -26.57
CA GLU A 290 3.98 -20.98 -26.60
C GLU A 290 2.89 -20.99 -25.51
N ARG A 291 3.25 -20.67 -24.27
CA ARG A 291 2.31 -20.62 -23.14
C ARG A 291 1.18 -19.62 -23.36
N ARG A 292 1.46 -18.46 -23.95
CA ARG A 292 0.44 -17.45 -24.29
C ARG A 292 -0.48 -17.91 -25.43
N ARG A 293 0.03 -18.69 -26.39
CA ARG A 293 -0.79 -19.27 -27.48
C ARG A 293 -1.70 -20.40 -26.98
N ALA A 294 -1.29 -21.13 -25.94
CA ALA A 294 -2.03 -22.23 -25.35
C ALA A 294 -3.20 -21.83 -24.41
N LEU A 295 -3.35 -20.54 -24.10
CA LEU A 295 -4.48 -20.05 -23.27
C LEU A 295 -5.81 -20.28 -23.99
N GLN A 296 -6.65 -21.14 -23.41
CA GLN A 296 -7.92 -21.60 -24.00
C GLN A 296 -9.02 -20.54 -23.99
N TYR A 297 -8.96 -19.56 -23.08
CA TYR A 297 -9.95 -18.49 -22.93
C TYR A 297 -9.23 -17.15 -23.08
N ARG A 298 -9.32 -16.55 -24.28
CA ARG A 298 -8.81 -15.21 -24.57
C ARG A 298 -9.95 -14.21 -24.62
#